data_AF-V7FUQ3-F1
#
_entry.id   AF-V7FUQ3-F1
#
_cell.length_a   1.000
_cell.length_b   1.000
_cell.length_c   1.000
_cell.angle_alpha   90.00
_cell.angle_beta   90.00
_cell.angle_gamma   90.00
#
_symmetry.space_group_name_H-M   'P 1'
#
loop_
_entity.id
_entity.type
_entity.pdbx_description
1 polymer ?
#
loop_
_entity_poly.entity_id
_entity_poly.type
_entity_poly.pdbx_seq_one_letter_code
_entity_poly.pdbx_strand_id
1 'polypeptide(L)'
;MRNESDVEQKFAYPLLVADSPSGFAIRPGYIITKTSIRRFEIEKGDQKKLYYPDYVVAIAGLPIAVIEAKAPGVKLDEAYREARLYAAELNALFPSMNPVSVVCATNGDDFWVGPADVAKPAVLLHYEDVAPYSNLMAEAQQLLGFDSLTQQASLLAKKAGVQRFYKPRRMIGGLTVQQEEVGQNSFGATLAAELGHIFNPVTRNDRLRIARDGYVSSPSRERYVAPIDKVIRAATPSWQANSTLIKDTSAPAEMLSTFQGPRELEHRVMLLIGEKGSGKTTFLYHLQAVALPADIQKRTTWVHLNVNDAPVIKGEIYNWVRREIISGIRIANPKLDFDNFDVIQKIFSVEFNKFHKGIGSLLKPGSDEQNYELYKVLLKSQDDLHTSAMCYTRHFGNERGQTIVVVFDNADKGPRDEQLLMFEVAQWLQREFRVLVVLPIREETYDNYRDVAPLDTALKDLVFRIEPPVFQQALVKRVQIALDEIANKQDKNRTYELSNGFKIRYAETERSYYMTSLAGSIFEYDS
;
A
#
# COMPACT_ATOMS: atom_id res chain seq x y z
N MET A 1 7.02 -16.22 -44.91
CA MET A 1 5.62 -15.76 -44.65
C MET A 1 4.85 -15.76 -45.98
N ARG A 2 3.51 -15.90 -46.01
CA ARG A 2 2.75 -16.05 -47.28
C ARG A 2 1.87 -14.85 -47.66
N ASN A 3 1.49 -14.01 -46.71
CA ASN A 3 0.64 -12.83 -46.94
C ASN A 3 0.96 -11.73 -45.91
N GLU A 4 0.31 -10.57 -46.02
CA GLU A 4 0.48 -9.43 -45.11
C GLU A 4 0.13 -9.78 -43.65
N SER A 5 -0.95 -10.52 -43.43
CA SER A 5 -1.34 -10.97 -42.08
C SER A 5 -0.30 -11.89 -41.43
N ASP A 6 0.39 -12.73 -42.21
CA ASP A 6 1.51 -13.52 -41.71
C ASP A 6 2.68 -12.61 -41.28
N VAL A 7 2.96 -11.53 -42.01
CA VAL A 7 4.01 -10.56 -41.65
C VAL A 7 3.63 -9.83 -40.37
N GLU A 8 2.40 -9.34 -40.28
CA GLU A 8 1.87 -8.67 -39.09
C GLU A 8 2.00 -9.57 -37.84
N GLN A 9 1.48 -10.80 -37.89
CA GLN A 9 1.29 -11.63 -36.70
C GLN A 9 2.46 -12.56 -36.39
N LYS A 10 3.23 -13.00 -37.39
CA LYS A 10 4.30 -13.99 -37.22
C LYS A 10 5.70 -13.38 -37.26
N PHE A 11 5.84 -12.12 -37.63
CA PHE A 11 7.12 -11.41 -37.63
C PHE A 11 7.07 -10.08 -36.89
N ALA A 12 6.27 -9.11 -37.36
CA ALA A 12 6.25 -7.77 -36.79
C ALA A 12 5.86 -7.78 -35.32
N TYR A 13 4.73 -8.40 -34.96
CA TYR A 13 4.28 -8.46 -33.57
C TYR A 13 5.24 -9.23 -32.64
N PRO A 14 5.70 -10.45 -32.98
CA PRO A 14 6.73 -11.14 -32.18
C PRO A 14 8.00 -10.33 -32.00
N LEU A 15 8.48 -9.63 -33.02
CA LEU A 15 9.68 -8.80 -32.96
C LEU A 15 9.51 -7.59 -32.04
N LEU A 16 8.34 -6.94 -32.07
CA LEU A 16 8.01 -5.82 -31.19
C LEU A 16 8.00 -6.25 -29.71
N VAL A 17 7.45 -7.43 -29.40
CA VAL A 17 7.23 -7.89 -28.03
C VAL A 17 8.44 -8.64 -27.44
N ALA A 18 9.25 -9.30 -28.27
CA ALA A 18 10.40 -10.07 -27.79
C ALA A 18 11.37 -9.22 -26.96
N ASP A 19 11.92 -9.82 -25.90
CA ASP A 19 12.83 -9.14 -24.97
C ASP A 19 14.12 -8.69 -25.66
N SER A 20 14.67 -7.56 -25.21
CA SER A 20 16.02 -7.14 -25.58
C SER A 20 17.05 -8.17 -25.07
N PRO A 21 18.05 -8.57 -25.86
CA PRO A 21 18.47 -8.00 -27.16
C PRO A 21 17.80 -8.61 -28.41
N SER A 22 16.87 -9.56 -28.27
CA SER A 22 16.29 -10.30 -29.41
C SER A 22 15.13 -9.57 -30.11
N GLY A 23 14.53 -8.57 -29.45
CA GLY A 23 13.45 -7.75 -30.00
C GLY A 23 13.42 -6.34 -29.39
N PHE A 24 12.27 -5.66 -29.48
CA PHE A 24 12.12 -4.28 -29.01
C PHE A 24 11.57 -4.16 -27.57
N ALA A 25 11.22 -5.27 -26.92
CA ALA A 25 10.70 -5.35 -25.55
C ALA A 25 9.44 -4.49 -25.30
N ILE A 26 8.66 -4.19 -26.34
CA ILE A 26 7.43 -3.39 -26.22
C ILE A 26 6.33 -4.28 -25.66
N ARG A 27 5.85 -3.95 -24.46
CA ARG A 27 4.85 -4.78 -23.80
C ARG A 27 3.53 -4.74 -24.58
N PRO A 28 2.80 -5.86 -24.71
CA PRO A 28 1.56 -5.95 -25.48
C PRO A 28 0.52 -4.86 -25.16
N GLY A 29 0.42 -4.46 -23.88
CA GLY A 29 -0.52 -3.42 -23.44
C GLY A 29 -0.26 -2.01 -24.00
N TYR A 30 0.91 -1.77 -24.59
CA TYR A 30 1.25 -0.50 -25.24
C TYR A 30 1.07 -0.54 -26.76
N ILE A 31 0.71 -1.69 -27.34
CA ILE A 31 0.53 -1.87 -28.79
C ILE A 31 -0.97 -1.82 -29.11
N ILE A 32 -1.39 -0.80 -29.85
CA ILE A 32 -2.76 -0.59 -30.32
C ILE A 32 -2.86 -1.08 -31.77
N THR A 33 -3.91 -1.86 -32.06
CA THR A 33 -4.16 -2.45 -33.39
C THR A 33 -5.39 -1.84 -34.08
N LYS A 34 -5.58 -2.13 -35.38
CA LYS A 34 -6.67 -1.65 -36.25
C LYS A 34 -8.08 -1.59 -35.63
N THR A 35 -8.43 -2.47 -34.68
CA THR A 35 -9.77 -2.52 -34.06
C THR A 35 -10.04 -1.41 -33.02
N SER A 36 -9.02 -0.68 -32.57
CA SER A 36 -9.10 0.21 -31.41
C SER A 36 -8.82 1.71 -31.70
N ILE A 37 -8.62 2.09 -32.96
CA ILE A 37 -8.25 3.46 -33.37
C ILE A 37 -9.46 4.22 -33.94
N ARG A 38 -9.65 5.49 -33.56
CA ARG A 38 -10.66 6.41 -34.16
C ARG A 38 -10.26 6.79 -35.59
N ARG A 39 -11.25 6.89 -36.48
CA ARG A 39 -11.13 7.00 -37.95
C ARG A 39 -10.46 8.32 -38.40
N PHE A 40 -9.56 8.27 -39.39
CA PHE A 40 -8.92 9.43 -40.04
C PHE A 40 -9.32 9.56 -41.53
N GLU A 41 -9.53 10.78 -42.03
CA GLU A 41 -9.81 11.08 -43.45
C GLU A 41 -8.53 11.62 -44.11
N ILE A 42 -7.90 10.84 -45.00
CA ILE A 42 -6.63 11.20 -45.64
C ILE A 42 -6.80 11.15 -47.16
N GLU A 43 -7.56 12.09 -47.75
CA GLU A 43 -7.46 12.46 -49.19
C GLU A 43 -8.45 13.59 -49.58
N LYS A 44 -8.10 14.39 -50.60
CA LYS A 44 -8.99 15.40 -51.23
C LYS A 44 -9.55 14.86 -52.55
N GLY A 45 -10.85 14.60 -52.61
CA GLY A 45 -11.59 14.19 -53.82
C GLY A 45 -12.73 13.21 -53.54
N ASP A 46 -13.54 12.90 -54.55
CA ASP A 46 -14.77 12.06 -54.47
C ASP A 46 -14.52 10.56 -54.20
N GLN A 47 -13.29 10.15 -53.88
CA GLN A 47 -12.96 8.79 -53.44
C GLN A 47 -12.37 8.81 -52.04
N LYS A 48 -13.25 8.76 -51.02
CA LYS A 48 -12.84 8.64 -49.62
C LYS A 48 -12.39 7.21 -49.31
N LYS A 49 -11.08 6.93 -49.29
CA LYS A 49 -10.53 5.69 -48.72
C LYS A 49 -10.02 5.93 -47.30
N LEU A 50 -10.44 5.06 -46.38
CA LEU A 50 -10.07 5.07 -44.96
C LEU A 50 -8.80 4.23 -44.78
N TYR A 51 -7.75 4.83 -44.24
CA TYR A 51 -6.44 4.19 -44.06
C TYR A 51 -6.11 4.05 -42.56
N TYR A 52 -5.56 2.91 -42.15
CA TYR A 52 -5.26 2.56 -40.76
C TYR A 52 -3.83 2.01 -40.65
N PRO A 53 -3.00 2.46 -39.69
CA PRO A 53 -1.74 1.79 -39.40
C PRO A 53 -1.99 0.41 -38.80
N ASP A 54 -1.07 -0.52 -39.03
CA ASP A 54 -1.13 -1.87 -38.45
C ASP A 54 -0.95 -1.85 -36.94
N TYR A 55 0.07 -1.14 -36.47
CA TYR A 55 0.36 -0.97 -35.06
C TYR A 55 0.69 0.47 -34.71
N VAL A 56 0.16 0.92 -33.56
CA VAL A 56 0.56 2.16 -32.92
C VAL A 56 1.08 1.82 -31.52
N VAL A 57 2.28 2.28 -31.18
CA VAL A 57 2.81 2.15 -29.82
C VAL A 57 2.41 3.39 -29.03
N ALA A 58 1.54 3.23 -28.04
CA ALA A 58 1.04 4.31 -27.21
C ALA A 58 1.54 4.17 -25.77
N ILE A 59 2.28 5.16 -25.26
CA ILE A 59 2.85 5.16 -23.90
C ILE A 59 2.39 6.42 -23.17
N ALA A 60 1.96 6.28 -21.92
CA ALA A 60 1.40 7.37 -21.10
C ALA A 60 0.21 8.11 -21.78
N GLY A 61 -0.56 7.40 -22.61
CA GLY A 61 -1.68 7.97 -23.36
C GLY A 61 -1.31 8.75 -24.62
N LEU A 62 -0.02 8.78 -25.01
CA LEU A 62 0.49 9.45 -26.20
C LEU A 62 0.91 8.41 -27.26
N PRO A 63 0.55 8.57 -28.55
CA PRO A 63 1.06 7.72 -29.61
C PRO A 63 2.52 8.13 -29.92
N ILE A 64 3.47 7.22 -29.74
CA ILE A 64 4.92 7.52 -29.88
C ILE A 64 5.49 6.96 -31.18
N ALA A 65 5.03 5.77 -31.59
CA ALA A 65 5.50 5.14 -32.82
C ALA A 65 4.37 4.55 -33.65
N VAL A 66 4.55 4.53 -34.98
CA VAL A 66 3.66 3.90 -35.96
C VAL A 66 4.42 2.83 -36.72
N ILE A 67 3.83 1.66 -36.89
CA ILE A 67 4.41 0.55 -37.66
C ILE A 67 3.41 0.12 -38.72
N GLU A 68 3.90 0.06 -39.96
CA GLU A 68 3.18 -0.44 -41.13
C GLU A 68 3.84 -1.74 -41.63
N ALA A 69 3.03 -2.74 -41.95
CA ALA A 69 3.40 -4.04 -42.45
C ALA A 69 2.77 -4.25 -43.84
N LYS A 70 3.54 -4.84 -44.77
CA LYS A 70 3.07 -5.23 -46.10
C LYS A 70 3.33 -6.72 -46.36
N ALA A 71 2.71 -7.25 -47.39
CA ALA A 71 3.01 -8.61 -47.86
C ALA A 71 4.50 -8.77 -48.25
N PRO A 72 5.06 -9.99 -48.14
CA PRO A 72 6.44 -10.27 -48.57
C PRO A 72 6.70 -9.90 -50.03
N GLY A 73 7.90 -9.40 -50.32
CA GLY A 73 8.30 -8.96 -51.66
C GLY A 73 7.77 -7.57 -52.10
N VAL A 74 6.95 -6.90 -51.30
CA VAL A 74 6.52 -5.51 -51.54
C VAL A 74 7.65 -4.56 -51.13
N LYS A 75 7.95 -3.56 -51.97
CA LYS A 75 8.94 -2.52 -51.64
C LYS A 75 8.42 -1.61 -50.52
N LEU A 76 9.28 -1.30 -49.55
CA LEU A 76 8.90 -0.56 -48.35
C LEU A 76 8.84 0.95 -48.51
N ASP A 77 9.24 1.52 -49.65
CA ASP A 77 9.22 2.97 -49.88
C ASP A 77 7.83 3.58 -49.64
N GLU A 78 6.78 2.97 -50.20
CA GLU A 78 5.41 3.45 -50.03
C GLU A 78 4.87 3.15 -48.63
N ALA A 79 5.19 1.98 -48.06
CA ALA A 79 4.79 1.64 -46.69
C ALA A 79 5.40 2.58 -45.65
N TYR A 80 6.65 2.98 -45.84
CA TYR A 80 7.33 3.95 -44.97
C TYR A 80 6.74 5.35 -45.14
N ARG A 81 6.38 5.73 -46.37
CA ARG A 81 5.65 6.97 -46.64
C ARG A 81 4.25 6.96 -45.99
N GLU A 82 3.51 5.87 -46.08
CA GLU A 82 2.21 5.68 -45.42
C GLU A 82 2.34 5.80 -43.89
N ALA A 83 3.32 5.12 -43.28
CA ALA A 83 3.61 5.23 -41.85
C ALA A 83 3.85 6.70 -41.41
N ARG A 84 4.54 7.49 -42.24
CA ARG A 84 4.75 8.93 -41.98
C ARG A 84 3.50 9.76 -42.13
N LEU A 85 2.62 9.44 -43.08
CA LEU A 85 1.31 10.11 -43.22
C LEU A 85 0.45 9.84 -41.99
N TYR A 86 0.40 8.59 -41.52
CA TYR A 86 -0.29 8.26 -40.26
C TYR A 86 0.29 9.01 -39.07
N ALA A 87 1.62 9.08 -38.96
CA ALA A 87 2.28 9.84 -37.90
C ALA A 87 1.91 11.33 -37.94
N ALA A 88 1.85 11.94 -39.13
CA ALA A 88 1.47 13.34 -39.30
C ALA A 88 0.02 13.60 -38.87
N GLU A 89 -0.92 12.75 -39.27
CA GLU A 89 -2.34 12.87 -38.88
C GLU A 89 -2.56 12.63 -37.38
N LEU A 90 -1.87 11.65 -36.80
CA LEU A 90 -1.88 11.42 -35.35
C LEU A 90 -1.31 12.62 -34.60
N ASN A 91 -0.22 13.20 -35.09
CA ASN A 91 0.38 14.40 -34.50
C ASN A 91 -0.55 15.62 -34.59
N ALA A 92 -1.30 15.77 -35.68
CA ALA A 92 -2.26 16.87 -35.85
C ALA A 92 -3.39 16.88 -34.79
N LEU A 93 -3.65 15.76 -34.13
CA LEU A 93 -4.60 15.70 -33.01
C LEU A 93 -4.11 16.40 -31.73
N PHE A 94 -2.82 16.74 -31.65
CA PHE A 94 -2.19 17.34 -30.48
C PHE A 94 -1.80 18.79 -30.76
N PRO A 95 -2.52 19.80 -30.21
CA PRO A 95 -2.35 21.20 -30.60
C PRO A 95 -0.98 21.82 -30.36
N SER A 96 -0.19 21.28 -29.43
CA SER A 96 1.05 21.90 -28.94
C SER A 96 2.26 20.96 -28.95
N MET A 97 2.14 19.78 -29.56
CA MET A 97 3.20 18.77 -29.55
C MET A 97 3.01 17.75 -30.67
N ASN A 98 4.11 17.14 -31.12
CA ASN A 98 4.10 16.03 -32.08
C ASN A 98 4.55 14.76 -31.34
N PRO A 99 3.63 13.98 -30.75
CA PRO A 99 3.99 12.83 -29.95
C PRO A 99 4.57 11.65 -30.74
N VAL A 100 4.11 11.42 -31.98
CA VAL A 100 4.64 10.37 -32.86
C VAL A 100 5.97 10.84 -33.43
N SER A 101 7.06 10.27 -32.91
CA SER A 101 8.43 10.61 -33.25
C SER A 101 9.09 9.55 -34.12
N VAL A 102 8.59 8.31 -34.12
CA VAL A 102 9.22 7.17 -34.81
C VAL A 102 8.21 6.48 -35.74
N VAL A 103 8.67 6.08 -36.91
CA VAL A 103 7.89 5.30 -37.89
C VAL A 103 8.67 4.07 -38.34
N CYS A 104 7.93 3.00 -38.65
CA CYS A 104 8.50 1.76 -39.13
C CYS A 104 7.70 1.21 -40.31
N ALA A 105 8.39 0.50 -41.20
CA ALA A 105 7.80 -0.26 -42.29
C ALA A 105 8.44 -1.65 -42.39
N THR A 106 7.66 -2.70 -42.64
CA THR A 106 8.19 -4.05 -42.80
C THR A 106 7.40 -4.91 -43.78
N ASN A 107 8.07 -5.81 -44.49
CA ASN A 107 7.46 -6.82 -45.36
C ASN A 107 7.81 -8.25 -44.89
N GLY A 108 8.46 -8.38 -43.73
CA GLY A 108 8.95 -9.63 -43.18
C GLY A 108 10.36 -10.04 -43.64
N ASP A 109 10.82 -9.52 -44.78
CA ASP A 109 12.20 -9.70 -45.27
C ASP A 109 13.08 -8.52 -44.84
N ASP A 110 12.49 -7.33 -44.81
CA ASP A 110 13.11 -6.08 -44.40
C ASP A 110 12.31 -5.41 -43.27
N PHE A 111 12.99 -4.70 -42.39
CA PHE A 111 12.40 -3.86 -41.34
C PHE A 111 13.11 -2.51 -41.30
N TRP A 112 12.39 -1.46 -41.67
CA TRP A 112 12.90 -0.09 -41.72
C TRP A 112 12.40 0.70 -40.52
N VAL A 113 13.29 1.46 -39.88
CA VAL A 113 12.94 2.34 -38.75
C VAL A 113 13.60 3.70 -38.93
N GLY A 114 12.87 4.76 -38.58
CA GLY A 114 13.44 6.10 -38.52
C GLY A 114 12.49 7.14 -37.95
N PRO A 115 12.95 8.40 -37.89
CA PRO A 115 12.14 9.51 -37.41
C PRO A 115 10.92 9.78 -38.32
N ALA A 116 9.78 10.11 -37.72
CA ALA A 116 8.52 10.36 -38.44
C ALA A 116 8.61 11.52 -39.46
N ASP A 117 9.46 12.51 -39.19
CA ASP A 117 9.62 13.71 -40.00
C ASP A 117 10.67 13.57 -41.12
N VAL A 118 11.43 12.47 -41.17
CA VAL A 118 12.49 12.24 -42.15
C VAL A 118 12.03 11.29 -43.26
N ALA A 119 12.29 11.64 -44.52
CA ALA A 119 11.80 10.88 -45.67
C ALA A 119 12.48 9.52 -45.87
N LYS A 120 13.71 9.37 -45.40
CA LYS A 120 14.49 8.12 -45.48
C LYS A 120 14.57 7.47 -44.10
N PRO A 121 14.45 6.13 -44.01
CA PRO A 121 14.69 5.44 -42.75
C PRO A 121 16.12 5.65 -42.27
N ALA A 122 16.29 5.69 -40.96
CA ALA A 122 17.60 5.83 -40.33
C ALA A 122 18.33 4.49 -40.29
N VAL A 123 17.60 3.39 -40.09
CA VAL A 123 18.14 2.03 -40.04
C VAL A 123 17.28 1.13 -40.93
N LEU A 124 17.97 0.30 -41.74
CA LEU A 124 17.38 -0.73 -42.57
C LEU A 124 17.92 -2.06 -42.07
N LEU A 125 17.04 -2.93 -41.59
CA LEU A 125 17.37 -4.29 -41.19
C LEU A 125 16.91 -5.24 -42.29
N HIS A 126 17.79 -6.09 -42.77
CA HIS A 126 17.38 -7.31 -43.46
C HIS A 126 17.04 -8.38 -42.41
N TYR A 127 16.30 -9.42 -42.81
CA TYR A 127 15.91 -10.51 -41.92
C TYR A 127 17.10 -11.14 -41.17
N GLU A 128 18.25 -11.24 -41.84
CA GLU A 128 19.51 -11.75 -41.26
C GLU A 128 20.10 -10.83 -40.18
N ASP A 129 19.78 -9.53 -40.23
CA ASP A 129 20.22 -8.53 -39.26
C ASP A 129 19.36 -8.55 -37.97
N VAL A 130 18.23 -9.26 -37.97
CA VAL A 130 17.35 -9.42 -36.80
C VAL A 130 17.95 -10.47 -35.86
N ALA A 131 19.08 -10.11 -35.25
CA ALA A 131 19.82 -10.98 -34.34
C ALA A 131 20.36 -10.20 -33.14
N PRO A 132 20.48 -10.82 -31.94
CA PRO A 132 21.01 -10.19 -30.73
C PRO A 132 22.38 -9.51 -30.85
N TYR A 133 23.20 -9.95 -31.80
CA TYR A 133 24.58 -9.48 -32.00
C TYR A 133 24.72 -8.49 -33.17
N SER A 134 23.61 -8.11 -33.80
CA SER A 134 23.61 -7.16 -34.91
C SER A 134 23.72 -5.72 -34.40
N ASN A 135 24.72 -4.99 -34.89
CA ASN A 135 24.84 -3.56 -34.61
C ASN A 135 23.63 -2.78 -35.14
N LEU A 136 23.09 -3.17 -36.30
CA LEU A 136 21.90 -2.55 -36.86
C LEU A 136 20.68 -2.78 -35.97
N MET A 137 20.54 -3.98 -35.36
CA MET A 137 19.45 -4.24 -34.42
C MET A 137 19.57 -3.36 -33.17
N ALA A 138 20.79 -3.16 -32.67
CA ALA A 138 21.05 -2.25 -31.55
C ALA A 138 20.72 -0.78 -31.91
N GLU A 139 21.08 -0.31 -33.11
CA GLU A 139 20.71 1.02 -33.62
C GLU A 139 19.18 1.17 -33.75
N ALA A 140 18.49 0.13 -34.25
CA ALA A 140 17.04 0.11 -34.32
C ALA A 140 16.39 0.16 -32.92
N GLN A 141 16.95 -0.55 -31.93
CA GLN A 141 16.49 -0.53 -30.55
C GLN A 141 16.68 0.85 -29.88
N GLN A 142 17.71 1.61 -30.26
CA GLN A 142 17.86 3.00 -29.78
C GLN A 142 16.73 3.91 -30.24
N LEU A 143 16.07 3.58 -31.36
CA LEU A 143 14.94 4.34 -31.88
C LEU A 143 13.58 3.79 -31.40
N LEU A 144 13.35 2.47 -31.55
CA LEU A 144 12.04 1.83 -31.35
C LEU A 144 11.94 1.00 -30.05
N GLY A 145 13.05 0.77 -29.34
CA GLY A 145 13.06 -0.02 -28.12
C GLY A 145 12.20 0.62 -27.02
N PHE A 146 11.57 -0.23 -26.21
CA PHE A 146 10.61 0.20 -25.19
C PHE A 146 11.18 1.25 -24.22
N ASP A 147 12.44 1.11 -23.81
CA ASP A 147 13.10 2.08 -22.92
C ASP A 147 13.27 3.45 -23.59
N SER A 148 13.66 3.49 -24.87
CA SER A 148 13.81 4.72 -25.65
C SER A 148 12.47 5.43 -25.84
N LEU A 149 11.44 4.68 -26.26
CA LEU A 149 10.09 5.22 -26.43
C LEU A 149 9.51 5.72 -25.10
N THR A 150 9.76 5.02 -23.99
CA THR A 150 9.31 5.42 -22.65
C THR A 150 9.98 6.71 -22.18
N GLN A 151 11.28 6.87 -22.45
CA GLN A 151 12.01 8.09 -22.14
C GLN A 151 11.44 9.29 -22.93
N GLN A 152 11.17 9.10 -24.23
CA GLN A 152 10.56 10.14 -25.07
C GLN A 152 9.14 10.51 -24.59
N ALA A 153 8.29 9.51 -24.33
CA ALA A 153 6.95 9.71 -23.80
C ALA A 153 6.96 10.48 -22.48
N SER A 154 7.90 10.16 -21.58
CA SER A 154 8.05 10.82 -20.28
C SER A 154 8.43 12.30 -20.42
N LEU A 155 9.30 12.65 -21.38
CA LEU A 155 9.67 14.03 -21.66
C LEU A 155 8.49 14.83 -22.22
N LEU A 156 7.74 14.23 -23.13
CA LEU A 156 6.54 14.82 -23.74
C LEU A 156 5.43 15.02 -22.70
N ALA A 157 5.15 14.01 -21.86
CA ALA A 157 4.18 14.09 -20.79
C ALA A 157 4.52 15.19 -19.77
N LYS A 158 5.81 15.39 -19.45
CA LYS A 158 6.27 16.50 -18.59
C LYS A 158 6.02 17.88 -19.22
N LYS A 159 6.13 18.01 -20.55
CA LYS A 159 5.83 19.27 -21.26
C LYS A 159 4.33 19.54 -21.37
N ALA A 160 3.53 18.49 -21.56
CA ALA A 160 2.06 18.58 -21.66
C ALA A 160 1.37 18.75 -20.31
N GLY A 161 2.04 18.39 -19.21
CA GLY A 161 1.52 18.53 -17.86
C GLY A 161 1.16 19.98 -17.54
N VAL A 162 -0.08 20.18 -17.08
CA VAL A 162 -0.52 21.46 -16.51
C VAL A 162 0.45 21.84 -15.37
N GLN A 163 1.22 22.92 -15.56
CA GLN A 163 2.27 23.30 -14.60
C GLN A 163 1.73 23.61 -13.20
N ARG A 164 0.43 23.91 -13.06
CA ARG A 164 -0.20 24.18 -11.77
C ARG A 164 -1.63 23.65 -11.70
N PHE A 165 -1.81 22.58 -10.94
CA PHE A 165 -3.13 22.24 -10.40
C PHE A 165 -3.41 23.15 -9.20
N TYR A 166 -4.33 24.09 -9.37
CA TYR A 166 -4.90 24.81 -8.24
C TYR A 166 -6.07 23.99 -7.71
N LYS A 167 -5.93 23.42 -6.51
CA LYS A 167 -7.11 22.89 -5.80
C LYS A 167 -8.09 24.06 -5.62
N PRO A 168 -9.41 23.89 -5.82
CA PRO A 168 -10.41 24.94 -5.57
C PRO A 168 -10.20 25.62 -4.20
N ARG A 169 -9.81 24.83 -3.20
CA ARG A 169 -9.38 25.29 -1.87
C ARG A 169 -8.31 26.39 -1.88
N ARG A 170 -7.26 26.25 -2.71
CA ARG A 170 -6.18 27.27 -2.81
C ARG A 170 -6.64 28.55 -3.49
N MET A 171 -7.70 28.51 -4.30
CA MET A 171 -8.25 29.70 -4.94
C MET A 171 -9.04 30.57 -3.96
N ILE A 172 -9.69 29.94 -2.98
CA ILE A 172 -10.51 30.62 -1.96
C ILE A 172 -9.72 31.00 -0.70
N GLY A 173 -8.39 31.07 -0.74
CA GLY A 173 -7.55 31.43 0.43
C GLY A 173 -6.81 30.27 1.10
N GLY A 174 -6.95 29.04 0.59
CA GLY A 174 -6.08 27.93 0.96
C GLY A 174 -6.31 27.37 2.35
N LEU A 175 -5.23 27.14 3.10
CA LEU A 175 -5.30 26.65 4.48
C LEU A 175 -5.95 27.68 5.40
N THR A 176 -5.78 28.98 5.14
CA THR A 176 -6.27 30.06 6.00
C THR A 176 -7.79 30.06 6.10
N VAL A 177 -8.51 29.85 5.00
CA VAL A 177 -9.98 29.77 4.99
C VAL A 177 -10.48 28.41 5.48
N GLN A 178 -9.70 27.34 5.32
CA GLN A 178 -10.03 26.04 5.91
C GLN A 178 -9.86 26.02 7.43
N GLN A 179 -8.83 26.71 7.92
CA GLN A 179 -8.49 26.86 9.34
C GLN A 179 -9.11 28.12 9.93
N GLU A 180 -10.00 28.81 9.19
CA GLU A 180 -10.83 29.87 9.73
C GLU A 180 -11.83 29.19 10.67
N GLU A 181 -11.36 28.92 11.88
CA GLU A 181 -12.19 28.46 12.96
C GLU A 181 -13.12 29.62 13.30
N VAL A 182 -14.42 29.42 13.09
CA VAL A 182 -15.44 30.19 13.82
C VAL A 182 -15.03 30.06 15.29
N GLY A 183 -14.62 31.19 15.89
CA GLY A 183 -13.80 31.20 17.11
C GLY A 183 -14.23 30.18 18.17
N GLN A 184 -13.26 29.66 18.94
CA GLN A 184 -13.49 28.53 19.84
C GLN A 184 -14.72 28.73 20.74
N ASN A 185 -15.75 27.92 20.50
CA ASN A 185 -16.86 27.78 21.42
C ASN A 185 -16.35 27.09 22.69
N SER A 186 -16.31 27.80 23.82
CA SER A 186 -15.82 27.27 25.09
C SER A 186 -16.57 26.00 25.53
N PHE A 187 -17.87 25.90 25.22
CA PHE A 187 -18.66 24.70 25.48
C PHE A 187 -18.15 23.51 24.65
N GLY A 188 -17.98 23.71 23.34
CA GLY A 188 -17.41 22.70 22.44
C GLY A 188 -15.99 22.28 22.84
N ALA A 189 -15.16 23.21 23.28
CA ALA A 189 -13.81 22.93 23.77
C ALA A 189 -13.82 22.04 25.01
N THR A 190 -14.72 22.29 25.98
CA THR A 190 -14.84 21.43 27.17
C THR A 190 -15.31 20.01 26.83
N LEU A 191 -16.26 19.87 25.90
CA LEU A 191 -16.69 18.57 25.38
C LEU A 191 -15.56 17.83 24.65
N ALA A 192 -14.85 18.51 23.77
CA ALA A 192 -13.73 17.94 23.02
C ALA A 192 -12.58 17.51 23.92
N ALA A 193 -12.25 18.29 24.96
CA ALA A 193 -11.20 17.93 25.91
C ALA A 193 -11.54 16.66 26.71
N GLU A 194 -12.81 16.48 27.08
CA GLU A 194 -13.25 15.36 27.90
C GLU A 194 -13.53 14.09 27.09
N LEU A 195 -14.23 14.22 25.97
CA LEU A 195 -14.72 13.11 25.16
C LEU A 195 -13.87 12.87 23.91
N GLY A 196 -12.87 13.71 23.64
CA GLY A 196 -12.03 13.63 22.45
C GLY A 196 -11.35 12.28 22.27
N HIS A 197 -11.02 11.60 23.38
CA HIS A 197 -10.43 10.26 23.38
C HIS A 197 -11.34 9.18 22.77
N ILE A 198 -12.66 9.39 22.73
CA ILE A 198 -13.63 8.48 22.10
C ILE A 198 -13.62 8.64 20.57
N PHE A 199 -13.47 9.86 20.08
CA PHE A 199 -13.48 10.17 18.64
C PHE A 199 -12.09 10.06 18.00
N ASN A 200 -11.03 10.31 18.78
CA ASN A 200 -9.64 10.18 18.38
C ASN A 200 -8.85 9.39 19.47
N PRO A 201 -8.95 8.05 19.49
CA PRO A 201 -8.34 7.24 20.53
C PRO A 201 -6.81 7.21 20.41
N VAL A 202 -6.13 7.77 21.41
CA VAL A 202 -4.67 7.85 21.45
C VAL A 202 -4.08 6.66 22.19
N THR A 203 -4.61 6.33 23.38
CA THR A 203 -4.02 5.27 24.22
C THR A 203 -4.48 3.87 23.80
N ARG A 204 -3.71 2.86 24.20
CA ARG A 204 -4.07 1.44 24.01
C ARG A 204 -5.44 1.12 24.63
N ASN A 205 -5.73 1.67 25.81
CA ASN A 205 -7.00 1.43 26.51
C ASN A 205 -8.18 2.06 25.77
N ASP A 206 -8.01 3.28 25.23
CA ASP A 206 -9.04 3.92 24.41
C ASP A 206 -9.34 3.07 23.17
N ARG A 207 -8.29 2.62 22.46
CA ARG A 207 -8.42 1.78 21.27
C ARG A 207 -9.11 0.45 21.57
N LEU A 208 -8.78 -0.19 22.69
CA LEU A 208 -9.43 -1.43 23.15
C LEU A 208 -10.90 -1.21 23.50
N ARG A 209 -11.23 -0.13 24.22
CA ARG A 209 -12.62 0.23 24.55
C ARG A 209 -13.45 0.43 23.30
N ILE A 210 -12.92 1.23 22.38
CA ILE A 210 -13.52 1.48 21.07
C ILE A 210 -13.73 0.19 20.27
N ALA A 211 -12.76 -0.71 20.27
CA ALA A 211 -12.86 -1.98 19.54
C ALA A 211 -13.88 -2.97 20.14
N ARG A 212 -14.20 -2.82 21.44
CA ARG A 212 -15.23 -3.63 22.12
C ARG A 212 -16.62 -3.04 21.97
N ASP A 213 -16.75 -1.75 22.23
CA ASP A 213 -18.05 -1.11 22.43
C ASP A 213 -18.50 -0.34 21.18
N GLY A 214 -17.54 0.09 20.35
CA GLY A 214 -17.76 0.99 19.22
C GLY A 214 -17.36 0.43 17.87
N TYR A 215 -17.11 -0.88 17.78
CA TYR A 215 -16.82 -1.53 16.51
C TYR A 215 -18.08 -1.62 15.66
N VAL A 216 -17.96 -1.26 14.38
CA VAL A 216 -19.02 -1.39 13.37
C VAL A 216 -18.51 -2.32 12.30
N SER A 217 -19.27 -3.39 12.03
CA SER A 217 -18.93 -4.34 10.99
C SER A 217 -19.23 -3.79 9.60
N SER A 218 -18.46 -4.26 8.62
CA SER A 218 -18.66 -3.97 7.20
C SER A 218 -19.13 -5.25 6.50
N PRO A 219 -20.41 -5.67 6.60
CA PRO A 219 -20.89 -6.84 5.89
C PRO A 219 -20.88 -6.57 4.37
N SER A 220 -20.21 -7.44 3.61
CA SER A 220 -20.05 -7.34 2.14
C SER A 220 -21.37 -7.20 1.35
N ARG A 221 -22.53 -7.47 1.95
CA ARG A 221 -23.85 -7.49 1.28
C ARG A 221 -24.59 -6.14 1.25
N GLU A 222 -24.17 -5.12 1.99
CA GLU A 222 -24.94 -3.86 2.08
C GLU A 222 -24.71 -2.86 0.94
N ARG A 223 -23.79 -3.11 0.02
CA ARG A 223 -23.66 -2.28 -1.19
C ARG A 223 -24.42 -2.92 -2.35
N TYR A 224 -25.61 -2.38 -2.62
CA TYR A 224 -26.33 -2.60 -3.87
C TYR A 224 -25.38 -2.41 -5.06
N VAL A 225 -25.10 -3.48 -5.79
CA VAL A 225 -24.23 -3.44 -6.97
C VAL A 225 -25.09 -3.01 -8.17
N ALA A 226 -24.91 -1.79 -8.64
CA ALA A 226 -25.51 -1.32 -9.88
C ALA A 226 -24.88 -2.04 -11.11
N PRO A 227 -25.58 -2.16 -12.25
CA PRO A 227 -25.12 -2.91 -13.43
C PRO A 227 -23.79 -2.42 -14.06
N ILE A 228 -23.38 -1.17 -13.79
CA ILE A 228 -22.14 -0.56 -14.30
C ILE A 228 -20.88 -1.27 -13.78
N ASP A 229 -20.94 -1.88 -12.59
CA ASP A 229 -19.80 -2.56 -11.97
C ASP A 229 -19.40 -3.86 -12.68
N LYS A 230 -20.29 -4.47 -13.47
CA LYS A 230 -19.96 -5.70 -14.21
C LYS A 230 -18.91 -5.44 -15.30
N VAL A 231 -18.89 -4.23 -15.86
CA VAL A 231 -17.92 -3.80 -16.87
C VAL A 231 -16.61 -3.38 -16.20
N ILE A 232 -16.66 -2.73 -15.03
CA ILE A 232 -15.47 -2.36 -14.24
C ILE A 232 -14.76 -3.59 -13.67
N ARG A 233 -15.50 -4.64 -13.29
CA ARG A 233 -14.92 -5.93 -12.84
C ARG A 233 -14.14 -6.66 -13.95
N ALA A 234 -14.33 -6.34 -15.23
CA ALA A 234 -13.45 -6.86 -16.29
C ALA A 234 -12.03 -6.24 -16.22
N ALA A 235 -11.88 -5.10 -15.54
CA ALA A 235 -10.61 -4.43 -15.22
C ALA A 235 -10.34 -4.48 -13.69
N THR A 236 -10.59 -5.63 -13.06
CA THR A 236 -10.40 -5.81 -11.61
C THR A 236 -8.98 -5.38 -11.19
N PRO A 237 -8.84 -4.41 -10.27
CA PRO A 237 -7.54 -3.97 -9.78
C PRO A 237 -6.71 -5.11 -9.21
N SER A 238 -5.39 -5.03 -9.31
CA SER A 238 -4.46 -6.08 -8.88
C SER A 238 -4.60 -6.49 -7.42
N TRP A 239 -4.87 -5.54 -6.51
CA TRP A 239 -5.14 -5.81 -5.09
C TRP A 239 -6.36 -6.72 -4.91
N GLN A 240 -7.41 -6.54 -5.69
CA GLN A 240 -8.62 -7.34 -5.58
C GLN A 240 -8.41 -8.78 -6.05
N ALA A 241 -7.55 -8.98 -7.05
CA ALA A 241 -7.19 -10.30 -7.55
C ALA A 241 -6.21 -11.07 -6.66
N ASN A 242 -5.45 -10.39 -5.79
CA ASN A 242 -4.35 -10.99 -5.00
C ASN A 242 -4.50 -10.79 -3.48
N SER A 243 -5.71 -10.48 -3.00
CA SER A 243 -6.03 -10.41 -1.58
C SER A 243 -7.33 -11.12 -1.27
N THR A 244 -7.44 -11.60 -0.03
CA THR A 244 -8.65 -12.23 0.49
C THR A 244 -9.53 -11.17 1.16
N LEU A 245 -10.71 -10.90 0.60
CA LEU A 245 -11.69 -10.03 1.24
C LEU A 245 -12.23 -10.69 2.51
N ILE A 246 -12.14 -9.98 3.63
CA ILE A 246 -12.85 -10.30 4.87
C ILE A 246 -14.30 -9.87 4.68
N LYS A 247 -15.20 -10.84 4.50
CA LYS A 247 -16.60 -10.57 4.15
C LYS A 247 -17.41 -10.00 5.29
N ASP A 248 -17.06 -10.39 6.51
CA ASP A 248 -17.66 -9.90 7.75
C ASP A 248 -16.53 -9.61 8.73
N THR A 249 -16.33 -8.35 9.03
CA THR A 249 -15.25 -7.92 9.91
C THR A 249 -15.55 -8.14 11.39
N SER A 250 -16.79 -8.43 11.78
CA SER A 250 -17.12 -8.84 13.16
C SER A 250 -16.77 -10.29 13.45
N ALA A 251 -16.81 -11.15 12.43
CA ALA A 251 -16.45 -12.55 12.50
C ALA A 251 -15.55 -12.91 11.30
N PRO A 252 -14.28 -12.44 11.28
CA PRO A 252 -13.40 -12.50 10.13
C PRO A 252 -12.84 -13.92 9.90
N ALA A 253 -13.71 -14.84 9.50
CA ALA A 253 -13.43 -16.27 9.38
C ALA A 253 -12.20 -16.56 8.49
N GLU A 254 -12.02 -15.79 7.43
CA GLU A 254 -10.89 -15.89 6.51
C GLU A 254 -9.57 -15.71 7.27
N MET A 255 -9.47 -14.69 8.11
CA MET A 255 -8.27 -14.42 8.91
C MET A 255 -8.15 -15.35 10.11
N LEU A 256 -9.27 -15.71 10.76
CA LEU A 256 -9.28 -16.63 11.90
C LEU A 256 -8.75 -18.03 11.51
N SER A 257 -9.09 -18.50 10.31
CA SER A 257 -8.63 -19.80 9.80
C SER A 257 -7.10 -19.90 9.76
N THR A 258 -6.41 -18.78 9.49
CA THR A 258 -4.94 -18.69 9.49
C THR A 258 -4.35 -18.90 10.88
N PHE A 259 -5.01 -18.41 11.93
CA PHE A 259 -4.62 -18.64 13.31
C PHE A 259 -4.96 -20.06 13.81
N GLN A 260 -5.93 -20.74 13.21
CA GLN A 260 -6.32 -22.10 13.60
C GLN A 260 -5.54 -23.20 12.88
N GLY A 261 -4.96 -22.91 11.71
CA GLY A 261 -4.27 -23.90 10.89
C GLY A 261 -3.01 -24.49 11.55
N PRO A 262 -2.52 -25.65 11.04
CA PRO A 262 -1.28 -26.28 11.50
C PRO A 262 0.00 -25.53 11.08
N ARG A 263 -0.14 -24.34 10.47
CA ARG A 263 0.98 -23.57 9.90
C ARG A 263 1.65 -22.77 11.01
N GLU A 264 2.98 -22.85 11.08
CA GLU A 264 3.77 -21.91 11.87
C GLU A 264 3.62 -20.50 11.27
N LEU A 265 2.98 -19.61 12.05
CA LEU A 265 2.82 -18.18 11.72
C LEU A 265 4.05 -17.36 12.11
N GLU A 266 4.97 -17.95 12.86
CA GLU A 266 6.26 -17.38 13.16
C GLU A 266 7.07 -17.18 11.88
N HIS A 267 7.90 -16.14 11.85
CA HIS A 267 8.66 -15.76 10.66
C HIS A 267 7.78 -15.51 9.44
N ARG A 268 6.57 -14.97 9.62
CA ARG A 268 5.69 -14.54 8.51
C ARG A 268 5.28 -13.08 8.61
N VAL A 269 5.00 -12.49 7.46
CA VAL A 269 4.35 -11.17 7.33
C VAL A 269 2.93 -11.38 6.82
N MET A 270 1.98 -10.76 7.51
CA MET A 270 0.56 -10.71 7.18
C MET A 270 0.20 -9.27 6.80
N LEU A 271 -0.43 -9.10 5.63
CA LEU A 271 -0.83 -7.79 5.13
C LEU A 271 -2.33 -7.56 5.39
N LEU A 272 -2.66 -6.38 5.88
CA LEU A 272 -4.03 -5.91 6.01
C LEU A 272 -4.24 -4.68 5.11
N ILE A 273 -4.88 -4.91 3.97
CA ILE A 273 -5.12 -3.90 2.95
C ILE A 273 -6.47 -3.22 3.21
N GLY A 274 -6.50 -1.90 3.03
CA GLY A 274 -7.75 -1.17 2.92
C GLY A 274 -7.52 0.31 2.67
N GLU A 275 -8.53 1.00 2.16
CA GLU A 275 -8.51 2.44 1.91
C GLU A 275 -8.18 3.28 3.17
N LYS A 276 -7.86 4.56 2.97
CA LYS A 276 -7.72 5.50 4.09
C LYS A 276 -9.07 5.62 4.81
N GLY A 277 -9.08 5.42 6.13
CA GLY A 277 -10.30 5.46 6.92
C GLY A 277 -11.08 4.14 6.98
N SER A 278 -10.59 3.06 6.37
CA SER A 278 -11.21 1.72 6.46
C SER A 278 -11.22 1.09 7.86
N GLY A 279 -10.62 1.74 8.85
CA GLY A 279 -10.62 1.26 10.23
C GLY A 279 -9.59 0.18 10.53
N LYS A 280 -8.51 0.04 9.74
CA LYS A 280 -7.43 -0.96 9.92
C LYS A 280 -6.97 -1.14 11.37
N THR A 281 -6.58 -0.04 12.03
CA THR A 281 -6.19 -0.05 13.45
C THR A 281 -7.31 -0.59 14.33
N THR A 282 -8.53 -0.04 14.21
CA THR A 282 -9.68 -0.45 15.01
C THR A 282 -10.06 -1.92 14.78
N PHE A 283 -9.97 -2.41 13.54
CA PHE A 283 -10.15 -3.83 13.21
C PHE A 283 -9.11 -4.72 13.87
N LEU A 284 -7.82 -4.35 13.90
CA LEU A 284 -6.79 -5.16 14.55
C LEU A 284 -6.99 -5.25 16.06
N TYR A 285 -7.41 -4.15 16.70
CA TYR A 285 -7.80 -4.18 18.11
C TYR A 285 -9.07 -5.01 18.35
N HIS A 286 -10.04 -4.96 17.44
CA HIS A 286 -11.26 -5.76 17.51
C HIS A 286 -10.98 -7.24 17.34
N LEU A 287 -10.15 -7.60 16.35
CA LEU A 287 -9.65 -8.93 16.13
C LEU A 287 -9.00 -9.47 17.42
N GLN A 288 -8.05 -8.73 17.96
CA GLN A 288 -7.35 -9.12 19.18
C GLN A 288 -8.28 -9.31 20.38
N ALA A 289 -9.18 -8.35 20.63
CA ALA A 289 -9.90 -8.26 21.91
C ALA A 289 -11.29 -8.90 21.91
N VAL A 290 -11.86 -9.15 20.74
CA VAL A 290 -13.25 -9.60 20.57
C VAL A 290 -13.33 -10.81 19.63
N ALA A 291 -12.80 -10.69 18.40
CA ALA A 291 -13.11 -11.66 17.35
C ALA A 291 -12.28 -12.96 17.44
N LEU A 292 -11.05 -12.90 17.98
CA LEU A 292 -10.24 -14.10 18.21
C LEU A 292 -10.92 -15.03 19.24
N PRO A 293 -11.03 -16.34 18.97
CA PRO A 293 -11.48 -17.31 19.97
C PRO A 293 -10.56 -17.36 21.20
N ALA A 294 -11.10 -17.73 22.36
CA ALA A 294 -10.40 -17.66 23.65
C ALA A 294 -9.13 -18.54 23.72
N ASP A 295 -9.08 -19.65 23.00
CA ASP A 295 -7.87 -20.47 22.86
C ASP A 295 -6.78 -19.72 22.08
N ILE A 296 -7.14 -19.02 21.01
CA ILE A 296 -6.21 -18.23 20.19
C ILE A 296 -5.70 -17.01 20.95
N GLN A 297 -6.58 -16.32 21.66
CA GLN A 297 -6.20 -15.20 22.52
C GLN A 297 -5.16 -15.61 23.57
N LYS A 298 -5.31 -16.80 24.17
CA LYS A 298 -4.36 -17.32 25.17
C LYS A 298 -3.00 -17.73 24.59
N ARG A 299 -2.95 -18.10 23.31
CA ARG A 299 -1.71 -18.46 22.60
C ARG A 299 -1.13 -17.32 21.75
N THR A 300 -1.62 -16.09 21.89
CA THR A 300 -1.06 -14.94 21.17
C THR A 300 -0.77 -13.78 22.10
N THR A 301 0.38 -13.14 21.91
CA THR A 301 0.76 -11.92 22.62
C THR A 301 0.95 -10.80 21.60
N TRP A 302 0.11 -9.77 21.69
CA TRP A 302 0.06 -8.69 20.70
C TRP A 302 0.85 -7.47 21.15
N VAL A 303 1.76 -7.02 20.29
CA VAL A 303 2.55 -5.80 20.44
C VAL A 303 2.20 -4.85 19.30
N HIS A 304 1.66 -3.67 19.62
CA HIS A 304 1.31 -2.66 18.63
C HIS A 304 2.38 -1.57 18.62
N LEU A 305 3.05 -1.43 17.48
CA LEU A 305 4.04 -0.39 17.21
C LEU A 305 3.34 0.76 16.48
N ASN A 306 3.28 1.95 17.09
CA ASN A 306 2.76 3.12 16.41
C ASN A 306 3.88 3.76 15.57
N VAL A 307 3.88 3.52 14.27
CA VAL A 307 4.94 4.00 13.37
C VAL A 307 5.03 5.52 13.31
N ASN A 308 3.95 6.25 13.65
CA ASN A 308 4.03 7.72 13.72
C ASN A 308 5.06 8.21 14.75
N ASP A 309 5.41 7.39 15.74
CA ASP A 309 6.38 7.71 16.79
C ASP A 309 7.79 7.17 16.46
N ALA A 310 7.95 6.51 15.30
CA ALA A 310 9.21 5.86 14.93
C ALA A 310 10.22 6.87 14.38
N PRO A 311 11.53 6.71 14.66
CA PRO A 311 12.56 7.51 14.02
C PRO A 311 12.67 7.15 12.54
N VAL A 312 12.83 8.17 11.71
CA VAL A 312 12.93 8.03 10.24
C VAL A 312 14.33 7.58 9.78
N ILE A 313 15.31 7.57 10.70
CA ILE A 313 16.70 7.21 10.41
C ILE A 313 16.88 5.69 10.46
N LYS A 314 17.39 5.09 9.37
CA LYS A 314 17.60 3.63 9.25
C LYS A 314 18.39 3.04 10.43
N GLY A 315 19.40 3.72 10.96
CA GLY A 315 20.20 3.20 12.08
C GLY A 315 19.46 3.13 13.42
N GLU A 316 18.49 4.01 13.63
CA GLU A 316 17.80 4.15 14.92
C GLU A 316 16.53 3.31 15.00
N ILE A 317 15.85 3.11 13.87
CA ILE A 317 14.56 2.39 13.83
C ILE A 317 14.67 0.95 14.31
N TYR A 318 15.75 0.24 13.98
CA TYR A 318 15.93 -1.14 14.43
C TYR A 318 16.05 -1.23 15.97
N ASN A 319 16.73 -0.27 16.59
CA ASN A 319 16.82 -0.20 18.05
C ASN A 319 15.50 0.24 18.68
N TRP A 320 14.77 1.15 18.03
CA TRP A 320 13.43 1.55 18.45
C TRP A 320 12.47 0.35 18.44
N VAL A 321 12.41 -0.43 17.36
CA VAL A 321 11.56 -1.63 17.27
C VAL A 321 11.89 -2.63 18.38
N ARG A 322 13.18 -2.89 18.66
CA ARG A 322 13.58 -3.80 19.76
C ARG A 322 13.08 -3.31 21.12
N ARG A 323 13.21 -2.00 21.40
CA ARG A 323 12.71 -1.39 22.63
C ARG A 323 11.20 -1.50 22.74
N GLU A 324 10.48 -1.22 21.66
CA GLU A 324 9.02 -1.30 21.64
C GLU A 324 8.50 -2.74 21.77
N ILE A 325 9.22 -3.74 21.25
CA ILE A 325 8.90 -5.15 21.49
C ILE A 325 9.00 -5.50 22.97
N ILE A 326 10.11 -5.13 23.61
CA ILE A 326 10.32 -5.36 25.05
C ILE A 326 9.22 -4.64 25.85
N SER A 327 8.98 -3.35 25.56
CA SER A 327 7.95 -2.53 26.20
C SER A 327 6.55 -3.14 26.02
N GLY A 328 6.20 -3.53 24.80
CA GLY A 328 4.91 -4.14 24.47
C GLY A 328 4.66 -5.46 25.19
N ILE A 329 5.69 -6.32 25.31
CA ILE A 329 5.60 -7.57 26.06
C ILE A 329 5.40 -7.30 27.55
N ARG A 330 6.09 -6.29 28.11
CA ARG A 330 5.89 -5.87 29.52
C ARG A 330 4.46 -5.40 29.75
N ILE A 331 3.94 -4.54 28.87
CA ILE A 331 2.56 -4.03 28.93
C ILE A 331 1.53 -5.15 28.79
N ALA A 332 1.81 -6.18 27.97
CA ALA A 332 0.93 -7.34 27.82
C ALA A 332 0.90 -8.24 29.06
N ASN A 333 1.90 -8.14 29.95
CA ASN A 333 2.05 -8.98 31.13
C ASN A 333 2.18 -8.16 32.43
N PRO A 334 1.18 -7.32 32.78
CA PRO A 334 1.28 -6.35 33.88
C PRO A 334 1.37 -6.98 35.28
N LYS A 335 1.10 -8.29 35.40
CA LYS A 335 1.18 -9.04 36.67
C LYS A 335 2.61 -9.50 37.00
N LEU A 336 3.52 -9.44 36.03
CA LEU A 336 4.90 -9.84 36.23
C LEU A 336 5.74 -8.63 36.64
N ASP A 337 6.54 -8.81 37.68
CA ASP A 337 7.59 -7.86 38.03
C ASP A 337 8.85 -8.19 37.22
N PHE A 338 9.15 -7.36 36.22
CA PHE A 338 10.28 -7.57 35.32
C PHE A 338 11.63 -7.22 35.95
N ASP A 339 11.63 -6.56 37.11
CA ASP A 339 12.84 -6.22 37.85
C ASP A 339 13.19 -7.31 38.89
N ASN A 340 12.30 -8.29 39.08
CA ASN A 340 12.53 -9.46 39.94
C ASN A 340 13.51 -10.46 39.28
N PHE A 341 14.53 -10.90 40.03
CA PHE A 341 15.54 -11.84 39.55
C PHE A 341 14.97 -13.17 39.05
N ASP A 342 13.95 -13.75 39.69
CA ASP A 342 13.33 -15.00 39.24
C ASP A 342 12.69 -14.84 37.87
N VAL A 343 12.15 -13.65 37.57
CA VAL A 343 11.56 -13.33 36.26
C VAL A 343 12.66 -13.10 35.24
N ILE A 344 13.71 -12.35 35.59
CA ILE A 344 14.90 -12.15 34.74
C ILE A 344 15.52 -13.51 34.39
N GLN A 345 15.75 -14.37 35.36
CA GLN A 345 16.32 -15.71 35.17
C GLN A 345 15.45 -16.56 34.22
N LYS A 346 14.11 -16.45 34.31
CA LYS A 346 13.20 -17.14 33.38
C LYS A 346 13.30 -16.62 31.95
N ILE A 347 13.36 -15.29 31.77
CA ILE A 347 13.49 -14.66 30.45
C ILE A 347 14.82 -15.06 29.78
N PHE A 348 15.91 -15.00 30.56
CA PHE A 348 17.27 -15.33 30.11
C PHE A 348 17.65 -16.78 30.40
N SER A 349 16.67 -17.70 30.43
CA SER A 349 16.87 -19.08 30.89
C SER A 349 17.86 -19.85 30.01
N VAL A 350 17.89 -19.59 28.70
CA VAL A 350 18.85 -20.25 27.79
C VAL A 350 20.27 -19.73 28.03
N GLU A 351 20.44 -18.44 28.25
CA GLU A 351 21.73 -17.81 28.53
C GLU A 351 22.27 -18.30 29.88
N PHE A 352 21.39 -18.35 30.89
CA PHE A 352 21.65 -18.96 32.20
C PHE A 352 22.09 -20.42 32.06
N ASN A 353 21.33 -21.24 31.34
CA ASN A 353 21.65 -22.65 31.14
C ASN A 353 22.94 -22.86 30.32
N LYS A 354 23.20 -22.01 29.32
CA LYS A 354 24.41 -22.05 28.51
C LYS A 354 25.65 -21.72 29.34
N PHE A 355 25.55 -20.77 30.27
CA PHE A 355 26.61 -20.47 31.22
C PHE A 355 26.94 -21.69 32.09
N HIS A 356 25.93 -22.27 32.76
CA HIS A 356 26.12 -23.41 33.65
C HIS A 356 26.58 -24.70 32.95
N LYS A 357 26.12 -24.96 31.73
CA LYS A 357 26.57 -26.11 30.92
C LYS A 357 27.93 -25.89 30.25
N GLY A 358 28.28 -24.63 30.00
CA GLY A 358 29.49 -24.23 29.29
C GLY A 358 30.60 -23.80 30.25
N ILE A 359 31.20 -22.64 29.96
CA ILE A 359 32.38 -22.12 30.67
C ILE A 359 32.19 -21.98 32.19
N GLY A 360 30.94 -21.71 32.63
CA GLY A 360 30.60 -21.60 34.04
C GLY A 360 30.71 -22.92 34.82
N SER A 361 30.78 -24.07 34.13
CA SER A 361 31.01 -25.38 34.75
C SER A 361 32.43 -25.55 35.30
N LEU A 362 33.37 -24.69 34.90
CA LEU A 362 34.74 -24.67 35.42
C LEU A 362 34.82 -24.08 36.84
N LEU A 363 33.79 -23.35 37.27
CA LEU A 363 33.70 -22.73 38.58
C LEU A 363 32.99 -23.66 39.56
N LYS A 364 33.31 -23.52 40.85
CA LYS A 364 32.67 -24.31 41.90
C LYS A 364 31.17 -23.98 41.96
N PRO A 365 30.26 -24.98 41.90
CA PRO A 365 28.83 -24.74 41.95
C PRO A 365 28.40 -23.96 43.20
N GLY A 366 27.67 -22.87 42.99
CA GLY A 366 27.14 -22.02 44.07
C GLY A 366 28.18 -21.15 44.77
N SER A 367 29.40 -21.02 44.23
CA SER A 367 30.40 -20.10 44.77
C SER A 367 30.11 -18.64 44.38
N ASP A 368 30.62 -17.70 45.17
CA ASP A 368 30.49 -16.26 44.91
C ASP A 368 31.10 -15.88 43.55
N GLU A 369 32.18 -16.53 43.14
CA GLU A 369 32.81 -16.33 41.83
C GLU A 369 31.90 -16.77 40.68
N GLN A 370 31.22 -17.92 40.82
CA GLN A 370 30.27 -18.38 39.81
C GLN A 370 29.09 -17.42 39.69
N ASN A 371 28.56 -16.95 40.81
CA ASN A 371 27.47 -15.98 40.84
C ASN A 371 27.88 -14.63 40.23
N TYR A 372 29.11 -14.18 40.48
CA TYR A 372 29.63 -12.94 39.91
C TYR A 372 29.84 -13.01 38.39
N GLU A 373 30.38 -14.13 37.88
CA GLU A 373 30.51 -14.33 36.44
C GLU A 373 29.14 -14.51 35.75
N LEU A 374 28.20 -15.20 36.41
CA LEU A 374 26.82 -15.28 35.92
C LEU A 374 26.17 -13.89 35.84
N TYR A 375 26.34 -13.07 36.88
CA TYR A 375 25.87 -11.69 36.89
C TYR A 375 26.36 -10.91 35.67
N LYS A 376 27.65 -11.00 35.33
CA LYS A 376 28.20 -10.33 34.13
C LYS A 376 27.55 -10.83 32.84
N VAL A 377 27.31 -12.13 32.71
CA VAL A 377 26.64 -12.72 31.53
C VAL A 377 25.21 -12.19 31.40
N LEU A 378 24.46 -12.17 32.50
CA LEU A 378 23.09 -11.68 32.51
C LEU A 378 23.01 -10.16 32.28
N LEU A 379 23.91 -9.38 32.88
CA LEU A 379 23.98 -7.94 32.66
C LEU A 379 24.27 -7.63 31.18
N LYS A 380 25.28 -8.29 30.60
CA LYS A 380 25.60 -8.13 29.17
C LYS A 380 24.42 -8.51 28.27
N SER A 381 23.68 -9.56 28.62
CA SER A 381 22.50 -10.01 27.85
C SER A 381 21.34 -9.03 27.96
N GLN A 382 21.20 -8.34 29.09
CA GLN A 382 20.20 -7.29 29.29
C GLN A 382 20.57 -5.99 28.57
N ASP A 383 21.84 -5.60 28.61
CA ASP A 383 22.35 -4.36 27.99
C ASP A 383 22.36 -4.44 26.46
N ASP A 384 22.59 -5.62 25.88
CA ASP A 384 22.48 -5.83 24.44
C ASP A 384 21.01 -5.91 24.00
N LEU A 385 20.51 -4.82 23.40
CA LEU A 385 19.10 -4.69 23.00
C LEU A 385 18.62 -5.82 22.08
N HIS A 386 19.48 -6.33 21.20
CA HIS A 386 19.10 -7.39 20.28
C HIS A 386 18.92 -8.72 21.02
N THR A 387 19.90 -9.10 21.84
CA THR A 387 19.84 -10.29 22.71
C THR A 387 18.66 -10.21 23.66
N SER A 388 18.45 -9.06 24.30
CA SER A 388 17.33 -8.82 25.21
C SER A 388 15.99 -9.02 24.48
N ALA A 389 15.76 -8.36 23.35
CA ALA A 389 14.52 -8.54 22.58
C ALA A 389 14.31 -10.00 22.10
N MET A 390 15.40 -10.70 21.75
CA MET A 390 15.35 -12.11 21.37
C MET A 390 14.97 -13.00 22.56
N CYS A 391 15.51 -12.75 23.75
CA CYS A 391 15.15 -13.49 24.96
C CYS A 391 13.69 -13.26 25.36
N TYR A 392 13.21 -12.02 25.27
CA TYR A 392 11.81 -11.68 25.52
C TYR A 392 10.86 -12.39 24.54
N THR A 393 11.13 -12.31 23.24
CA THR A 393 10.26 -12.98 22.24
C THR A 393 10.33 -14.51 22.34
N ARG A 394 11.50 -15.09 22.66
CA ARG A 394 11.64 -16.53 22.89
C ARG A 394 10.86 -17.00 24.14
N HIS A 395 11.00 -16.28 25.26
CA HIS A 395 10.36 -16.65 26.52
C HIS A 395 8.84 -16.49 26.48
N PHE A 396 8.35 -15.36 25.97
CA PHE A 396 6.91 -15.07 25.90
C PHE A 396 6.25 -15.60 24.62
N GLY A 397 7.03 -16.14 23.69
CA GLY A 397 6.55 -16.85 22.51
C GLY A 397 6.71 -18.36 22.68
N ASN A 398 7.73 -18.91 22.00
CA ASN A 398 7.97 -20.34 21.85
C ASN A 398 8.01 -21.13 23.18
N GLU A 399 8.69 -20.64 24.22
CA GLU A 399 8.80 -21.36 25.51
C GLU A 399 7.45 -21.52 26.22
N ARG A 400 6.47 -20.67 25.90
CA ARG A 400 5.10 -20.72 26.43
C ARG A 400 4.08 -21.24 25.42
N GLY A 401 4.52 -21.70 24.25
CA GLY A 401 3.63 -22.11 23.16
C GLY A 401 2.74 -20.98 22.64
N GLN A 402 3.21 -19.74 22.75
CA GLN A 402 2.51 -18.55 22.27
C GLN A 402 3.19 -17.99 21.02
N THR A 403 2.42 -17.30 20.18
CA THR A 403 2.95 -16.52 19.05
C THR A 403 2.94 -15.04 19.41
N ILE A 404 4.09 -14.38 19.28
CA ILE A 404 4.16 -12.92 19.39
C ILE A 404 3.68 -12.32 18.06
N VAL A 405 2.65 -11.48 18.12
CA VAL A 405 2.09 -10.76 16.96
C VAL A 405 2.51 -9.30 17.07
N VAL A 406 3.35 -8.85 16.13
CA VAL A 406 3.86 -7.48 16.09
C VAL A 406 3.15 -6.70 14.98
N VAL A 407 2.36 -5.70 15.36
CA VAL A 407 1.58 -4.86 14.46
C VAL A 407 2.32 -3.56 14.19
N PHE A 408 2.59 -3.25 12.92
CA PHE A 408 3.13 -1.94 12.49
C PHE A 408 1.99 -0.99 12.15
N ASP A 409 1.37 -0.43 13.18
CA ASP A 409 0.21 0.44 13.02
C ASP A 409 0.63 1.80 12.41
N ASN A 410 -0.22 2.36 11.55
CA ASN A 410 0.03 3.62 10.83
C ASN A 410 1.26 3.64 9.91
N ALA A 411 1.80 2.47 9.52
CA ALA A 411 2.92 2.38 8.59
C ALA A 411 2.66 3.03 7.21
N ASP A 412 1.39 3.28 6.87
CA ASP A 412 0.94 3.88 5.61
C ASP A 412 0.79 5.40 5.62
N LYS A 413 1.14 6.10 6.73
CA LYS A 413 0.89 7.55 6.89
C LYS A 413 2.05 8.46 6.48
N GLY A 414 3.24 7.92 6.20
CA GLY A 414 4.43 8.67 5.79
C GLY A 414 4.63 8.82 4.27
N PRO A 415 5.64 9.58 3.82
CA PRO A 415 6.17 9.55 2.45
C PRO A 415 6.56 8.15 1.98
N ARG A 416 6.70 7.99 0.67
CA ARG A 416 7.06 6.71 0.03
C ARG A 416 8.28 6.04 0.67
N ASP A 417 9.36 6.77 0.88
CA ASP A 417 10.62 6.21 1.36
C ASP A 417 10.50 5.71 2.81
N GLU A 418 9.70 6.38 3.64
CA GLU A 418 9.40 5.93 5.01
C GLU A 418 8.55 4.66 5.00
N GLN A 419 7.56 4.59 4.11
CA GLN A 419 6.75 3.37 3.93
C GLN A 419 7.64 2.20 3.50
N LEU A 420 8.52 2.40 2.52
CA LEU A 420 9.51 1.41 2.07
C LEU A 420 10.43 0.95 3.19
N LEU A 421 10.93 1.88 4.01
CA LEU A 421 11.72 1.55 5.19
C LEU A 421 10.92 0.69 6.19
N MET A 422 9.64 0.97 6.43
CA MET A 422 8.83 0.14 7.32
C MET A 422 8.71 -1.30 6.81
N PHE A 423 8.60 -1.49 5.49
CA PHE A 423 8.58 -2.83 4.93
C PHE A 423 9.93 -3.55 5.09
N GLU A 424 11.06 -2.85 4.87
CA GLU A 424 12.41 -3.41 5.12
C GLU A 424 12.54 -3.86 6.59
N VAL A 425 12.08 -3.03 7.53
CA VAL A 425 12.11 -3.32 8.96
C VAL A 425 11.19 -4.50 9.30
N ALA A 426 10.01 -4.59 8.69
CA ALA A 426 9.10 -5.72 8.87
C ALA A 426 9.71 -7.04 8.40
N GLN A 427 10.37 -7.08 7.23
CA GLN A 427 11.09 -8.27 6.75
C GLN A 427 12.27 -8.65 7.64
N TRP A 428 13.04 -7.65 8.08
CA TRP A 428 14.13 -7.87 9.03
C TRP A 428 13.59 -8.50 10.31
N LEU A 429 12.51 -7.95 10.87
CA LEU A 429 11.91 -8.45 12.10
C LEU A 429 11.39 -9.89 11.94
N GLN A 430 10.74 -10.18 10.82
CA GLN A 430 10.28 -11.52 10.45
C GLN A 430 11.42 -12.52 10.41
N ARG A 431 12.59 -12.15 9.87
CA ARG A 431 13.75 -13.04 9.76
C ARG A 431 14.47 -13.25 11.08
N GLU A 432 14.69 -12.17 11.82
CA GLU A 432 15.50 -12.21 13.04
C GLU A 432 14.75 -12.76 14.25
N PHE A 433 13.43 -12.57 14.32
CA PHE A 433 12.65 -12.96 15.49
C PHE A 433 11.54 -13.94 15.11
N ARG A 434 11.24 -14.87 16.04
CA ARG A 434 10.13 -15.83 15.93
C ARG A 434 8.79 -15.13 16.21
N VAL A 435 8.37 -14.25 15.30
CA VAL A 435 7.16 -13.43 15.43
C VAL A 435 6.31 -13.49 14.17
N LEU A 436 5.01 -13.22 14.31
CA LEU A 436 4.13 -12.86 13.20
C LEU A 436 4.12 -11.34 13.07
N VAL A 437 4.51 -10.80 11.92
CA VAL A 437 4.42 -9.37 11.64
C VAL A 437 3.11 -9.07 10.92
N VAL A 438 2.33 -8.12 11.43
CA VAL A 438 1.10 -7.65 10.77
C VAL A 438 1.31 -6.22 10.29
N LEU A 439 1.14 -6.01 8.99
CA LEU A 439 1.42 -4.75 8.33
C LEU A 439 0.17 -4.21 7.62
N PRO A 440 -0.56 -3.30 8.27
CA PRO A 440 -1.68 -2.59 7.64
C PRO A 440 -1.18 -1.60 6.59
N ILE A 441 -1.69 -1.70 5.36
CA ILE A 441 -1.28 -0.87 4.21
C ILE A 441 -2.48 -0.38 3.41
N ARG A 442 -2.25 0.59 2.52
CA ARG A 442 -3.27 1.05 1.57
C ARG A 442 -3.30 0.19 0.31
N GLU A 443 -4.45 0.17 -0.34
CA GLU A 443 -4.65 -0.49 -1.65
C GLU A 443 -3.68 0.06 -2.70
N GLU A 444 -3.55 1.38 -2.77
CA GLU A 444 -2.59 2.07 -3.66
C GLU A 444 -1.13 1.67 -3.38
N THR A 445 -0.74 1.53 -2.11
CA THR A 445 0.61 1.10 -1.74
C THR A 445 0.84 -0.36 -2.14
N TYR A 446 -0.15 -1.24 -1.91
CA TYR A 446 -0.03 -2.63 -2.31
C TYR A 446 0.11 -2.79 -3.83
N ASP A 447 -0.76 -2.14 -4.61
CA ASP A 447 -0.71 -2.20 -6.08
C ASP A 447 0.64 -1.76 -6.65
N ASN A 448 1.19 -0.68 -6.10
CA ASN A 448 2.44 -0.11 -6.60
C ASN A 448 3.69 -0.95 -6.26
N TYR A 449 3.66 -1.76 -5.20
CA TYR A 449 4.85 -2.40 -4.65
C TYR A 449 4.77 -3.91 -4.47
N ARG A 450 3.63 -4.56 -4.66
CA ARG A 450 3.46 -6.03 -4.47
C ARG A 450 4.45 -6.88 -5.28
N ASP A 451 4.88 -6.41 -6.44
CA ASP A 451 5.79 -7.14 -7.35
C ASP A 451 7.25 -6.71 -7.17
N VAL A 452 7.54 -5.89 -6.16
CA VAL A 452 8.86 -5.33 -5.86
C VAL A 452 9.26 -5.68 -4.43
N ALA A 453 10.53 -6.00 -4.23
CA ALA A 453 11.07 -6.11 -2.88
C ALA A 453 10.82 -4.81 -2.10
N PRO A 454 10.38 -4.86 -0.84
CA PRO A 454 10.24 -6.04 0.04
C PRO A 454 8.83 -6.69 0.12
N LEU A 455 7.87 -6.37 -0.76
CA LEU A 455 6.49 -6.91 -0.68
C LEU A 455 6.27 -8.16 -1.53
N ASP A 456 7.15 -8.42 -2.49
CA ASP A 456 7.19 -9.59 -3.39
C ASP A 456 7.23 -10.95 -2.66
N THR A 457 7.74 -10.99 -1.44
CA THR A 457 7.83 -12.21 -0.62
C THR A 457 6.57 -12.50 0.20
N ALA A 458 5.60 -11.59 0.23
CA ALA A 458 4.36 -11.77 0.99
C ALA A 458 3.53 -12.93 0.39
N LEU A 459 3.20 -13.91 1.23
CA LEU A 459 2.42 -15.06 0.78
C LEU A 459 0.97 -14.64 0.51
N LYS A 460 0.41 -15.05 -0.64
CA LYS A 460 -0.95 -14.67 -1.07
C LYS A 460 -2.04 -15.02 -0.04
N ASP A 461 -1.86 -16.09 0.73
CA ASP A 461 -2.79 -16.54 1.77
C ASP A 461 -2.72 -15.71 3.07
N LEU A 462 -1.75 -14.79 3.19
CA LEU A 462 -1.60 -13.87 4.31
C LEU A 462 -1.91 -12.42 3.93
N VAL A 463 -2.52 -12.20 2.76
CA VAL A 463 -2.96 -10.89 2.30
C VAL A 463 -4.47 -10.77 2.45
N PHE A 464 -4.91 -9.95 3.40
CA PHE A 464 -6.32 -9.71 3.69
C PHE A 464 -6.74 -8.31 3.32
N ARG A 465 -8.01 -8.13 2.97
CA ARG A 465 -8.61 -6.83 2.67
C ARG A 465 -9.84 -6.59 3.53
N ILE A 466 -9.97 -5.36 4.04
CA ILE A 466 -11.18 -4.89 4.72
C ILE A 466 -11.79 -3.71 3.98
N GLU A 467 -13.11 -3.57 4.09
CA GLU A 467 -13.86 -2.45 3.52
C GLU A 467 -14.23 -1.45 4.62
N PRO A 468 -14.31 -0.14 4.29
CA PRO A 468 -14.65 0.87 5.26
C PRO A 468 -16.07 0.65 5.81
N PRO A 469 -16.27 0.83 7.13
CA PRO A 469 -17.58 0.74 7.74
C PRO A 469 -18.46 1.91 7.31
N VAL A 470 -19.76 1.76 7.48
CA VAL A 470 -20.71 2.85 7.25
C VAL A 470 -20.40 3.97 8.25
N PHE A 471 -19.98 5.12 7.73
CA PHE A 471 -19.54 6.26 8.56
C PHE A 471 -20.61 6.69 9.57
N GLN A 472 -21.87 6.75 9.13
CA GLN A 472 -23.01 7.14 9.99
C GLN A 472 -23.13 6.20 11.19
N GLN A 473 -23.06 4.88 10.98
CA GLN A 473 -23.13 3.90 12.06
C GLN A 473 -21.93 4.00 13.01
N ALA A 474 -20.72 4.21 12.46
CA ALA A 474 -19.52 4.39 13.25
C ALA A 474 -19.63 5.63 14.16
N LEU A 475 -20.12 6.75 13.62
CA LEU A 475 -20.32 7.98 14.38
C LEU A 475 -21.39 7.82 15.46
N VAL A 476 -22.54 7.21 15.14
CA VAL A 476 -23.62 6.93 16.11
C VAL A 476 -23.09 6.08 17.26
N LYS A 477 -22.29 5.05 16.99
CA LYS A 477 -21.65 4.24 18.03
C LYS A 477 -20.70 5.05 18.91
N ARG A 478 -19.91 5.99 18.35
CA ARG A 478 -19.06 6.88 19.16
C ARG A 478 -19.86 7.83 20.03
N VAL A 479 -20.93 8.40 19.49
CA VAL A 479 -21.85 9.25 20.26
C VAL A 479 -22.48 8.45 21.40
N GLN A 480 -22.90 7.20 21.16
CA GLN A 480 -23.45 6.35 22.21
C GLN A 480 -22.45 6.11 23.35
N ILE A 481 -21.20 5.77 23.04
CA ILE A 481 -20.15 5.59 24.07
C ILE A 481 -19.93 6.87 24.87
N ALA A 482 -19.99 8.03 24.19
CA ALA A 482 -19.88 9.33 24.85
C ALA A 482 -21.07 9.59 25.78
N LEU A 483 -22.30 9.29 25.35
CA LEU A 483 -23.50 9.40 26.17
C LEU A 483 -23.44 8.49 27.40
N ASP A 484 -23.00 7.24 27.23
CA ASP A 484 -22.84 6.29 28.33
C ASP A 484 -21.79 6.78 29.35
N GLU A 485 -20.71 7.43 28.89
CA GLU A 485 -19.72 8.01 29.78
C GLU A 485 -20.23 9.23 30.56
N ILE A 486 -21.02 10.09 29.91
CA ILE A 486 -21.65 11.25 30.55
C ILE A 486 -22.66 10.76 31.60
N ALA A 487 -23.50 9.76 31.26
CA ALA A 487 -24.51 9.22 32.16
C ALA A 487 -23.93 8.57 33.43
N ASN A 488 -22.71 8.02 33.35
CA ASN A 488 -22.01 7.42 34.48
C ASN A 488 -21.31 8.44 35.40
N LYS A 489 -21.29 9.73 35.05
CA LYS A 489 -20.72 10.78 35.89
C LYS A 489 -21.78 11.32 36.85
N GLN A 490 -21.35 11.69 38.06
CA GLN A 490 -22.23 12.35 39.03
C GLN A 490 -22.73 13.68 38.45
N ASP A 491 -24.03 13.94 38.59
CA ASP A 491 -24.63 15.18 38.12
C ASP A 491 -24.04 16.37 38.88
N LYS A 492 -23.31 17.21 38.15
CA LYS A 492 -22.65 18.40 38.66
C LYS A 492 -22.94 19.55 37.73
N ASN A 493 -23.29 20.70 38.31
CA ASN A 493 -23.44 21.93 37.54
C ASN A 493 -22.08 22.33 36.96
N ARG A 494 -22.03 22.51 35.64
CA ARG A 494 -20.86 23.04 34.93
C ARG A 494 -21.15 24.44 34.40
N THR A 495 -20.09 25.15 34.02
CA THR A 495 -20.19 26.51 33.50
C THR A 495 -19.35 26.65 32.23
N TYR A 496 -19.85 27.36 31.23
CA TYR A 496 -19.09 27.78 30.05
C TYR A 496 -19.27 29.28 29.79
N GLU A 497 -18.33 29.87 29.05
CA GLU A 497 -18.28 31.31 28.76
C GLU A 497 -18.61 31.60 27.29
N LEU A 498 -19.53 32.53 27.06
CA LEU A 498 -19.82 33.03 25.72
C LEU A 498 -18.79 34.08 25.27
N SER A 499 -18.70 34.33 23.97
CA SER A 499 -17.79 35.33 23.37
C SER A 499 -18.03 36.76 23.86
N ASN A 500 -19.22 37.05 24.39
CA ASN A 500 -19.60 38.32 24.99
C ASN A 500 -19.36 38.37 26.53
N GLY A 501 -18.69 37.37 27.11
CA GLY A 501 -18.29 37.33 28.51
C GLY A 501 -19.34 36.78 29.49
N PHE A 502 -20.55 36.42 29.01
CA PHE A 502 -21.55 35.80 29.88
C PHE A 502 -21.18 34.37 30.27
N LYS A 503 -21.42 34.03 31.54
CA LYS A 503 -21.24 32.68 32.10
C LYS A 503 -22.57 31.95 32.16
N ILE A 504 -22.68 30.84 31.45
CA ILE A 504 -23.88 29.99 31.46
C ILE A 504 -23.59 28.77 32.32
N ARG A 505 -24.45 28.54 33.32
CA ARG A 505 -24.44 27.33 34.16
C ARG A 505 -25.46 26.33 33.63
N TYR A 506 -25.05 25.08 33.47
CA TYR A 506 -25.85 24.01 32.89
C TYR A 506 -25.65 22.70 33.66
N ALA A 507 -26.64 21.81 33.63
CA ALA A 507 -26.58 20.50 34.26
C ALA A 507 -25.81 19.48 33.38
N GLU A 508 -25.21 18.45 33.98
CA GLU A 508 -24.44 17.45 33.21
C GLU A 508 -25.35 16.73 32.19
N THR A 509 -26.64 16.57 32.52
CA THR A 509 -27.68 15.98 31.66
C THR A 509 -27.96 16.77 30.37
N GLU A 510 -27.75 18.09 30.37
CA GLU A 510 -27.95 18.94 29.18
C GLU A 510 -26.89 18.69 28.10
N ARG A 511 -25.73 18.12 28.46
CA ARG A 511 -24.70 17.70 27.48
C ARG A 511 -25.16 16.52 26.64
N SER A 512 -25.87 15.58 27.25
CA SER A 512 -26.44 14.44 26.53
C SER A 512 -27.41 14.93 25.46
N TYR A 513 -28.27 15.89 25.81
CA TYR A 513 -29.19 16.51 24.87
C TYR A 513 -28.46 17.20 23.71
N TYR A 514 -27.40 17.95 24.01
CA TYR A 514 -26.57 18.58 22.98
C TYR A 514 -25.91 17.55 22.05
N MET A 515 -25.31 16.49 22.59
CA MET A 515 -24.67 15.44 21.81
C MET A 515 -25.65 14.70 20.90
N THR A 516 -26.85 14.39 21.40
CA THR A 516 -27.92 13.78 20.61
C THR A 516 -28.42 14.73 19.52
N SER A 517 -28.58 16.02 19.84
CA SER A 517 -28.98 17.04 18.85
C SER A 517 -27.93 17.22 17.75
N LEU A 518 -26.64 17.21 18.13
CA LEU A 518 -25.52 17.31 17.19
C LEU A 518 -25.52 16.11 16.24
N ALA A 519 -25.68 14.89 16.76
CA ALA A 519 -25.79 13.70 15.93
C ALA A 519 -27.00 13.77 14.98
N GLY A 520 -28.16 14.20 15.47
CA GLY A 520 -29.35 14.41 14.63
C GLY A 520 -29.12 15.40 13.50
N SER A 521 -28.53 16.57 13.81
CA SER A 521 -28.30 17.64 12.82
C SER A 521 -27.33 17.25 11.70
N ILE A 522 -26.35 16.38 11.98
CA ILE A 522 -25.40 15.90 10.97
C ILE A 522 -26.11 15.03 9.93
N PHE A 523 -27.18 14.33 10.29
CA PHE A 523 -27.87 13.38 9.42
C PHE A 523 -29.19 13.90 8.85
N GLU A 524 -29.76 14.99 9.37
CA GLU A 524 -31.00 15.61 8.86
C GLU A 524 -30.88 16.13 7.41
N TYR A 525 -29.67 16.39 6.91
CA TYR A 525 -29.43 16.88 5.54
C TYR A 525 -28.98 15.81 4.54
N ASP A 526 -28.89 14.54 4.95
CA ASP A 526 -28.49 13.40 4.10
C ASP A 526 -29.69 12.61 3.52
N SER A 527 -30.94 13.13 3.68
CA SER A 527 -32.20 12.48 3.25
C SER A 527 -32.64 12.87 1.85
#